data_AF-W6TU48-F1
#
_entry.id   AF-W6TU48-F1
#
_cell.length_a   1.000
_cell.length_b   1.000
_cell.length_c   1.000
_cell.angle_alpha   90.00
_cell.angle_beta   90.00
_cell.angle_gamma   90.00
#
_symmetry.space_group_name_H-M   'P 1'
#
loop_
_entity.id
_entity.type
_entity.pdbx_description
1 polymer ?
#
loop_
_entity_poly.entity_id
_entity_poly.type
_entity_poly.pdbx_seq_one_letter_code
_entity_poly.pdbx_strand_id
1 'polypeptide(L)'
;MKSSQLSIFVSSTFVDLKETREEVLKFLGVLKSDLISMEVFGSDELGALEVCLDGVKQCNFFIGIYAERYGSINPESGLSLTELEYHEAFAKLQKGELK
;
A
#
# COMPACT_ATOMS: atom_id res chain seq x y z
N MET A 1 19.29 16.72 11.46
CA MET A 1 18.24 16.38 10.47
C MET A 1 18.02 14.88 10.54
N LYS A 2 16.85 14.39 10.95
CA LYS A 2 16.54 12.96 10.84
C LYS A 2 16.55 12.64 9.34
N SER A 3 17.51 11.85 8.90
CA SER A 3 17.47 11.26 7.56
C SER A 3 16.21 10.41 7.53
N SER A 4 15.12 10.92 6.98
CA SER A 4 13.88 10.15 6.85
C SER A 4 14.16 9.01 5.88
N GLN A 5 14.38 7.82 6.41
CA GLN A 5 14.53 6.60 5.63
C GLN A 5 13.29 6.47 4.73
N LEU A 6 13.51 6.28 3.44
CA LEU A 6 12.44 6.21 2.45
C LEU A 6 11.60 4.96 2.76
N SER A 7 10.33 5.12 3.12
CA SER A 7 9.43 4.01 3.44
C SER A 7 8.23 4.07 2.51
N ILE A 8 8.09 3.03 1.69
CA ILE A 8 7.16 3.02 0.55
C ILE A 8 6.13 1.93 0.77
N PHE A 9 4.85 2.29 0.73
CA PHE A 9 3.74 1.35 0.66
C PHE A 9 3.23 1.21 -0.79
N VAL A 10 3.09 -0.02 -1.29
CA VAL A 10 2.59 -0.31 -2.65
C VAL A 10 1.20 -0.96 -2.61
N SER A 11 0.18 -0.16 -2.87
CA SER A 11 -1.23 -0.53 -2.97
C SER A 11 -1.58 -0.93 -4.41
N SER A 12 -2.23 -2.08 -4.58
CA SER A 12 -2.92 -2.45 -5.83
C SER A 12 -3.79 -3.68 -5.62
N THR A 13 -4.63 -4.00 -6.61
CA THR A 13 -5.20 -5.34 -6.72
C THR A 13 -4.10 -6.37 -7.04
N PHE A 14 -4.28 -7.62 -6.63
CA PHE A 14 -3.25 -8.65 -6.79
C PHE A 14 -3.44 -9.50 -8.06
N VAL A 15 -4.66 -10.00 -8.29
CA VAL A 15 -4.94 -11.03 -9.31
C VAL A 15 -4.59 -10.58 -10.73
N ASP A 16 -4.90 -9.34 -11.07
CA ASP A 16 -4.71 -8.75 -12.40
C ASP A 16 -3.37 -8.01 -12.55
N LEU A 17 -2.85 -7.44 -11.46
CA LEU A 17 -1.65 -6.60 -11.50
C LEU A 17 -0.39 -7.28 -10.98
N LYS A 18 -0.40 -8.61 -10.79
CA LYS A 18 0.74 -9.34 -10.22
C LYS A 18 2.07 -9.02 -10.93
N GLU A 19 2.10 -9.07 -12.26
CA GLU A 19 3.32 -8.80 -13.04
C GLU A 19 3.79 -7.34 -12.87
N THR A 20 2.87 -6.38 -12.99
CA THR A 20 3.15 -4.96 -12.79
C THR A 20 3.67 -4.69 -11.37
N ARG A 21 3.07 -5.32 -10.35
CA ARG A 21 3.53 -5.22 -8.96
C ARG A 21 4.96 -5.74 -8.82
N GLU A 22 5.26 -6.91 -9.38
CA GLU A 22 6.60 -7.50 -9.31
C GLU A 22 7.66 -6.58 -9.95
N GLU A 23 7.36 -5.98 -11.10
CA GLU A 23 8.27 -5.03 -11.76
C GLU A 23 8.50 -3.77 -10.94
N VAL A 24 7.43 -3.19 -10.39
CA VAL A 24 7.51 -2.02 -9.50
C VAL A 24 8.33 -2.35 -8.26
N LEU A 25 8.07 -3.48 -7.59
CA LEU A 25 8.81 -3.89 -6.40
C LEU A 25 10.29 -4.16 -6.70
N LYS A 26 10.62 -4.79 -7.84
CA LYS A 26 12.01 -4.97 -8.30
C LYS A 26 12.72 -3.63 -8.50
N PHE A 27 12.06 -2.68 -9.15
CA PHE A 27 12.60 -1.33 -9.36
C PHE A 27 12.80 -0.58 -8.04
N LEU A 28 11.84 -0.64 -7.13
CA LEU A 28 11.98 0.01 -5.83
C LEU A 28 13.03 -0.65 -4.94
N GLY A 29 13.25 -1.96 -5.09
CA GLY A 29 14.25 -2.71 -4.33
C GLY A 29 15.71 -2.29 -4.58
N VAL A 30 15.99 -1.55 -5.67
CA VAL A 30 17.32 -0.96 -5.88
C VAL A 30 17.52 0.35 -5.12
N LEU A 31 16.44 0.93 -4.59
CA LEU A 31 16.48 2.15 -3.77
C LEU A 31 16.83 1.78 -2.32
N LYS A 32 17.47 2.70 -1.60
CA LYS A 32 17.66 2.58 -0.15
C LYS A 32 16.36 2.92 0.57
N SER A 33 15.38 2.03 0.44
CA SER A 33 14.03 2.18 1.00
C SER A 33 13.56 0.94 1.75
N ASP A 34 12.73 1.17 2.76
CA ASP A 34 11.96 0.14 3.45
C ASP A 34 10.65 -0.08 2.66
N LEU A 35 10.53 -1.22 1.99
CA LEU A 35 9.34 -1.57 1.21
C LEU A 35 8.31 -2.27 2.11
N ILE A 36 7.10 -1.74 2.14
CA ILE A 36 5.96 -2.30 2.87
C ILE A 36 4.95 -2.79 1.82
N SER A 37 4.73 -4.10 1.76
CA SER A 37 3.73 -4.70 0.87
C SER A 37 3.07 -5.92 1.52
N MET A 38 1.85 -6.23 1.08
CA MET A 38 1.10 -7.42 1.53
C MET A 38 1.87 -8.73 1.39
N GLU A 39 2.80 -8.80 0.44
CA GLU A 39 3.61 -10.00 0.15
C GLU A 39 4.62 -10.31 1.26
N VAL A 40 4.91 -9.32 2.13
CA VAL A 40 5.81 -9.47 3.28
C VAL A 40 5.09 -10.05 4.50
N PHE A 41 3.77 -9.91 4.60
CA PHE A 41 3.04 -10.14 5.86
C PHE A 41 2.28 -11.48 5.97
N GLY A 42 2.10 -12.23 4.87
CA GLY A 42 1.40 -13.51 4.88
C GLY A 42 -0.14 -13.37 5.00
N SER A 43 -0.88 -14.10 4.18
CA SER A 43 -2.34 -14.02 4.11
C SER A 43 -3.01 -14.79 5.25
N ASP A 44 -3.43 -14.09 6.30
CA ASP A 44 -4.63 -14.48 7.05
C ASP A 44 -5.72 -13.45 6.72
N GLU A 45 -6.79 -13.88 6.05
CA GLU A 45 -7.78 -13.00 5.37
C GLU A 45 -8.50 -12.04 6.32
N LEU A 46 -8.54 -12.33 7.63
CA LEU A 46 -9.15 -11.47 8.65
C LEU A 46 -8.21 -10.36 9.16
N GLY A 47 -6.90 -10.44 8.91
CA GLY A 47 -5.91 -9.44 9.31
C GLY A 47 -5.33 -8.61 8.15
N ALA A 48 -5.65 -8.97 6.90
CA ALA A 48 -5.06 -8.35 5.72
C ALA A 48 -5.32 -6.83 5.63
N LEU A 49 -6.55 -6.38 5.92
CA LEU A 49 -6.87 -4.94 5.89
C LEU A 49 -6.13 -4.16 6.96
N GLU A 50 -6.13 -4.63 8.20
CA GLU A 50 -5.50 -3.91 9.32
C GLU A 50 -3.99 -3.79 9.13
N VAL A 51 -3.35 -4.88 8.66
CA VAL A 51 -1.93 -4.88 8.27
C VAL A 51 -1.64 -3.88 7.15
N CYS A 52 -2.49 -3.81 6.13
CA CYS A 52 -2.32 -2.86 5.03
C CYS A 52 -2.43 -1.41 5.51
N LEU A 53 -3.48 -1.11 6.29
CA LEU A 53 -3.68 0.23 6.84
C LEU A 53 -2.53 0.63 7.77
N ASP A 54 -2.03 -0.29 8.59
CA ASP A 54 -0.86 -0.02 9.43
C ASP A 54 0.41 0.21 8.60
N GLY A 55 0.53 -0.46 7.46
CA GLY A 55 1.58 -0.20 6.47
C GLY A 55 1.48 1.23 5.90
N VAL A 56 0.29 1.66 5.50
CA VAL A 56 0.03 3.03 5.01
C VAL A 56 0.34 4.06 6.10
N LYS A 57 -0.06 3.81 7.35
CA LYS A 57 0.24 4.70 8.50
C LYS A 57 1.73 4.90 8.73
N GLN A 58 2.54 3.87 8.52
CA GLN A 58 3.99 3.86 8.77
C GLN A 58 4.83 4.41 7.61
N CYS A 59 4.32 4.34 6.38
CA CYS A 59 5.04 4.80 5.20
C CYS A 59 5.12 6.33 5.11
N ASN A 60 6.12 6.82 4.35
CA ASN A 60 6.23 8.23 3.98
C ASN A 60 6.09 8.48 2.47
N PHE A 61 5.95 7.41 1.67
CA PHE A 61 5.52 7.43 0.27
C PHE A 61 4.48 6.34 0.03
N PHE A 62 3.44 6.69 -0.70
CA PHE A 62 2.38 5.78 -1.11
C PHE A 62 2.35 5.66 -2.64
N ILE A 63 2.31 4.43 -3.14
CA ILE A 63 2.19 4.14 -4.57
C ILE A 63 0.92 3.30 -4.77
N GLY A 64 -0.06 3.86 -5.47
CA GLY A 64 -1.26 3.16 -5.91
C GLY A 64 -1.14 2.74 -7.38
N ILE A 65 -1.34 1.46 -7.69
CA ILE A 65 -1.40 0.92 -9.05
C ILE A 65 -2.84 0.47 -9.31
N TYR A 66 -3.49 1.07 -10.31
CA TYR A 66 -4.92 0.85 -10.59
C TYR A 66 -5.15 0.45 -12.04
N ALA A 67 -6.07 -0.49 -12.25
CA ALA A 67 -6.50 -0.96 -13.56
C ALA A 67 -8.01 -1.30 -13.53
N GLU A 68 -8.43 -2.41 -14.13
CA GLU A 68 -9.84 -2.73 -14.36
C GLU A 68 -10.57 -3.30 -13.14
N ARG A 69 -9.86 -3.75 -12.11
CA ARG A 69 -10.46 -4.33 -10.90
C ARG A 69 -10.58 -3.30 -9.79
N TYR A 70 -11.78 -3.19 -9.21
CA TYR A 70 -12.01 -2.35 -8.04
C TYR A 70 -11.33 -2.90 -6.77
N GLY A 71 -11.24 -4.23 -6.64
CA GLY A 71 -10.56 -4.92 -5.54
C GLY A 71 -11.50 -5.73 -4.65
N SER A 72 -10.94 -6.32 -3.59
CA SER A 72 -11.72 -7.04 -2.58
C SER A 72 -12.51 -6.05 -1.75
N ILE A 73 -13.81 -6.30 -1.54
CA ILE A 73 -14.69 -5.41 -0.78
C ILE A 73 -14.62 -5.76 0.71
N ASN A 74 -14.39 -4.74 1.53
CA ASN A 74 -14.58 -4.85 2.97
C ASN A 74 -16.11 -4.81 3.26
N PRO A 75 -16.67 -5.82 3.93
CA PRO A 75 -18.12 -5.93 4.13
C PRO A 75 -18.71 -4.87 5.06
N GLU A 76 -17.91 -4.27 5.94
CA GLU A 76 -18.39 -3.26 6.90
C GLU A 76 -18.53 -1.88 6.25
N SER A 77 -17.57 -1.49 5.42
CA SER A 77 -17.54 -0.19 4.74
C SER A 77 -18.21 -0.20 3.36
N GLY A 78 -18.26 -1.36 2.69
CA GLY A 78 -18.68 -1.47 1.29
C GLY A 78 -17.64 -0.95 0.28
N LEU A 79 -16.43 -0.58 0.75
CA LEU A 79 -15.35 -0.07 -0.09
C LEU A 79 -14.31 -1.14 -0.37
N SER A 80 -13.54 -0.97 -1.44
CA SER A 80 -12.43 -1.89 -1.71
C SER A 80 -11.27 -1.66 -0.74
N LEU A 81 -10.47 -2.70 -0.47
CA LEU A 81 -9.27 -2.59 0.37
C LEU A 81 -8.31 -1.49 -0.15
N THR A 82 -8.12 -1.43 -1.47
CA THR A 82 -7.24 -0.42 -2.11
C THR A 82 -7.80 1.00 -2.03
N GLU A 83 -9.13 1.17 -1.99
CA GLU A 83 -9.77 2.47 -1.73
C GLU A 83 -9.58 2.89 -0.26
N LEU A 84 -9.73 1.96 0.69
CA LEU A 84 -9.48 2.23 2.10
C LEU A 84 -8.02 2.65 2.35
N GLU A 85 -7.07 1.95 1.73
CA GLU A 85 -5.64 2.31 1.74
C GLU A 85 -5.41 3.71 1.15
N TYR A 86 -6.05 4.02 0.02
CA TYR A 86 -5.96 5.33 -0.62
C TYR A 86 -6.53 6.44 0.27
N HIS A 87 -7.68 6.22 0.92
CA HIS A 87 -8.28 7.18 1.84
C HIS A 87 -7.36 7.49 3.03
N GLU A 88 -6.74 6.47 3.63
CA GLU A 88 -5.76 6.66 4.70
C GLU A 88 -4.54 7.44 4.19
N ALA A 89 -4.01 7.08 3.02
CA ALA A 89 -2.90 7.80 2.41
C ALA A 89 -3.25 9.26 2.12
N PHE A 90 -4.44 9.52 1.57
CA PHE A 90 -4.92 10.87 1.29
C PHE A 90 -5.06 11.69 2.58
N ALA A 91 -5.59 11.11 3.65
CA ALA A 91 -5.66 11.76 4.96
C ALA A 91 -4.28 12.13 5.50
N LYS A 92 -3.27 11.26 5.34
CA LYS A 92 -1.87 11.56 5.70
C LYS A 92 -1.26 12.66 4.83
N LEU A 93 -1.55 12.67 3.52
CA LEU A 93 -1.09 13.71 2.60
C LEU A 93 -1.61 15.09 3.03
N GLN A 94 -2.89 15.19 3.42
CA GLN A 94 -3.47 16.45 3.93
C GLN A 94 -2.81 16.95 5.22
N LYS A 95 -2.24 16.04 6.02
CA LYS A 95 -1.48 16.37 7.25
C LYS A 95 0.00 16.68 6.98
N GLY A 96 0.48 16.52 5.75
CA GLY A 96 1.90 16.67 5.40
C GLY A 96 2.78 15.50 5.88
N GLU A 97 2.18 14.33 6.14
CA GLU A 97 2.87 13.13 6.61
C GLU A 97 3.33 12.20 5.48
N LEU A 98 2.81 12.40 4.26
CA LEU A 98 3.29 11.78 3.03
C LEU A 98 3.99 12.81 2.15
N LYS A 99 4.96 12.33 1.36
CA LYS A 99 5.67 13.10 0.34
C LYS A 99 5.17 12.79 -1.07
#